data_AF-A0A1F4CMC0-F1
#
_entry.id   AF-A0A1F4CMC0-F1
#
_cell.length_a   1.000
_cell.length_b   1.000
_cell.length_c   1.000
_cell.angle_alpha   90.00
_cell.angle_beta   90.00
_cell.angle_gamma   90.00
#
_symmetry.space_group_name_H-M   'P 1'
#
loop_
_entity.id
_entity.type
_entity.pdbx_description
1 polymer ?
#
loop_
_entity_poly.entity_id
_entity_poly.type
_entity_poly.pdbx_seq_one_letter_code
_entity_poly.pdbx_strand_id
1 'polypeptide(L)' 'MAETIGVRKLFLRRIRVERAKARPESAKARLARPEFTGDGRQFLAKVVSVIEEHAKFVLEKE' A
#
# COMPACT_ATOMS: atom_id res chain seq x y z
N MET A 1 13.51 -15.06 2.55
CA MET A 1 13.29 -13.82 3.31
C MET A 1 12.53 -14.04 4.62
N ALA A 2 11.43 -14.82 4.67
CA ALA A 2 10.73 -15.12 5.93
C ALA A 2 11.51 -16.04 6.89
N GLU A 3 12.28 -17.01 6.36
CA GLU A 3 13.12 -17.91 7.16
C GLU A 3 14.26 -17.17 7.87
N THR A 4 14.72 -16.04 7.31
CA THR A 4 15.89 -15.29 7.77
C THR A 4 15.60 -14.42 9.00
N ILE A 5 14.33 -14.15 9.33
CA ILE A 5 13.94 -13.22 10.41
C ILE A 5 13.22 -13.97 11.57
N GLY A 6 13.12 -15.30 11.52
CA GLY A 6 12.47 -16.08 12.60
C GLY A 6 11.00 -15.73 12.85
N VAL A 7 10.36 -15.00 11.94
CA VAL A 7 8.98 -14.54 12.09
C VAL A 7 8.04 -15.58 11.50
N ARG A 8 7.10 -16.08 12.30
CA ARG A 8 6.07 -17.05 11.86
C ARG A 8 5.39 -16.51 10.59
N LYS A 9 5.31 -17.35 9.54
CA LYS A 9 4.66 -17.02 8.25
C LYS A 9 3.28 -16.38 8.42
N LEU A 10 2.51 -16.83 9.42
CA LEU A 10 1.19 -16.29 9.76
C LEU A 10 1.23 -14.81 10.19
N PHE A 11 2.23 -14.42 10.99
CA PHE A 11 2.40 -13.05 11.46
C PHE A 11 2.80 -12.11 10.32
N LEU A 12 3.70 -12.56 9.45
CA LEU A 12 4.05 -11.82 8.22
C LEU A 12 2.85 -11.66 7.29
N ARG A 13 2.00 -12.69 7.17
CA ARG A 13 0.74 -12.61 6.40
C ARG A 13 -0.18 -11.56 7.00
N ARG A 14 -0.39 -11.56 8.31
CA ARG A 14 -1.22 -10.58 9.03
C ARG A 14 -0.71 -9.14 8.82
N ILE A 15 0.59 -8.89 8.97
CA ILE A 15 1.19 -7.57 8.72
C ILE A 15 0.98 -7.15 7.25
N ARG A 16 1.12 -8.08 6.31
CA ARG A 16 0.94 -7.79 4.88
C ARG A 16 -0.50 -7.33 4.58
N VAL A 17 -1.49 -7.99 5.18
CA VAL A 17 -2.91 -7.66 5.05
C VAL A 17 -3.21 -6.31 5.71
N GLU A 18 -2.74 -6.08 6.95
CA GLU A 18 -2.96 -4.79 7.62
C GLU A 18 -2.33 -3.63 6.86
N ARG A 19 -1.12 -3.81 6.33
CA ARG A 19 -0.48 -2.82 5.47
C ARG A 19 -1.23 -2.61 4.16
N ALA A 20 -1.77 -3.66 3.55
CA ALA A 20 -2.58 -3.53 2.34
C ALA A 20 -3.85 -2.72 2.60
N LYS A 21 -4.46 -2.82 3.78
CA LYS A 21 -5.62 -2.00 4.17
C LYS A 21 -5.26 -0.54 4.47
N ALA A 22 -4.16 -0.30 5.18
CA ALA A 22 -3.79 1.05 5.64
C ALA A 22 -3.07 1.92 4.57
N ARG A 23 -2.34 1.30 3.64
CA ARG A 23 -1.53 2.02 2.63
C ARG A 23 -2.36 2.83 1.64
N PRO A 24 -3.48 2.34 1.08
CA PRO A 24 -4.32 3.11 0.17
C PRO A 24 -4.81 4.42 0.78
N GLU A 25 -5.30 4.36 2.02
CA GLU A 25 -5.81 5.52 2.75
C GLU A 25 -4.70 6.55 3.01
N SER A 26 -3.54 6.07 3.46
CA SER A 26 -2.35 6.90 3.68
C SER A 26 -1.86 7.56 2.37
N ALA A 27 -1.92 6.84 1.25
CA ALA A 27 -1.50 7.35 -0.06
C ALA A 27 -2.49 8.40 -0.59
N LYS A 28 -3.80 8.19 -0.43
CA LYS A 28 -4.84 9.18 -0.75
C LYS A 28 -4.69 10.45 0.08
N ALA A 29 -4.41 10.33 1.38
CA ALA A 29 -4.17 11.48 2.25
C ALA A 29 -2.94 12.30 1.79
N ARG A 30 -1.90 11.64 1.26
CA ARG A 30 -0.73 12.34 0.67
C ARG A 30 -1.06 13.01 -0.65
N LEU A 31 -1.87 12.39 -1.51
CA LEU A 31 -2.34 12.99 -2.76
C LEU A 31 -3.24 14.22 -2.52
N ALA A 32 -3.97 14.24 -1.41
CA ALA A 32 -4.83 15.36 -1.04
C ALA A 32 -4.06 16.59 -0.51
N ARG A 33 -2.74 16.48 -0.28
CA ARG A 33 -1.96 17.61 0.19
C ARG A 33 -1.79 18.67 -0.91
N PRO A 34 -1.95 19.96 -0.57
CA PRO A 34 -1.86 21.05 -1.54
C PRO A 34 -0.44 21.23 -2.11
N GLU A 35 0.56 20.61 -1.47
CA GLU A 35 1.97 20.61 -1.87
C GLU A 35 2.20 19.93 -3.24
N PHE A 36 1.29 19.04 -3.66
CA PHE A 36 1.40 18.30 -4.91
C PHE A 36 0.42 18.86 -5.95
N THR A 37 0.96 19.60 -6.91
CA THR A 37 0.21 20.21 -8.02
C THR A 37 0.78 19.78 -9.38
N GLY A 38 0.04 20.05 -10.45
CA GLY A 38 0.46 19.77 -11.83
C GLY A 38 0.86 18.30 -12.06
N ASP A 39 1.99 18.09 -12.74
CA ASP A 39 2.54 16.77 -13.07
C ASP A 39 2.86 15.93 -11.83
N GLY A 40 3.27 16.56 -10.72
CA GLY A 40 3.53 15.87 -9.46
C GLY A 40 2.29 15.21 -8.87
N ARG A 41 1.12 15.87 -9.03
CA ARG A 41 -0.17 15.31 -8.61
C ARG A 41 -0.61 14.16 -9.52
N GLN A 42 -0.40 14.28 -10.83
CA GLN A 42 -0.72 13.19 -11.77
C GLN A 42 0.15 11.95 -11.52
N PHE A 43 1.44 12.13 -11.27
CA PHE A 43 2.34 11.05 -10.90
C PHE A 43 1.88 10.37 -9.61
N LEU A 44 1.59 11.15 -8.57
CA LEU A 44 1.09 10.60 -7.30
C LEU A 44 -0.26 9.89 -7.46
N ALA A 45 -1.16 10.38 -8.31
CA ALA A 45 -2.42 9.70 -8.59
C ALA A 45 -2.20 8.32 -9.22
N LYS A 46 -1.25 8.19 -10.15
CA LYS A 46 -0.85 6.88 -10.70
C LYS A 46 -0.26 5.96 -9.61
N VAL A 47 0.60 6.50 -8.75
CA VAL A 47 1.17 5.74 -7.63
C VAL A 47 0.08 5.25 -6.66
N VAL A 48 -0.90 6.10 -6.33
CA VAL A 48 -2.05 5.71 -5.50
C VAL A 48 -2.84 4.58 -6.16
N SER A 49 -3.11 4.67 -7.46
CA SER A 49 -3.83 3.62 -8.19
C SER A 49 -3.10 2.27 -8.18
N VAL A 50 -1.78 2.26 -8.36
CA VAL A 50 -0.96 1.04 -8.24
C VAL A 50 -1.00 0.47 -6.81
N ILE A 51 -0.99 1.33 -5.79
CA ILE A 51 -1.09 0.91 -4.39
C ILE A 51 -2.47 0.28 -4.10
N GLU A 52 -3.55 0.86 -4.66
CA GLU A 52 -4.91 0.31 -4.55
C GLU A 52 -5.03 -1.05 -5.24
N GLU A 53 -4.51 -1.18 -6.46
CA GLU A 53 -4.52 -2.46 -7.18
C GLU A 53 -3.72 -3.53 -6.43
N HIS A 54 -2.54 -3.18 -5.92
CA HIS A 54 -1.74 -4.09 -5.10
C HIS A 54 -2.46 -4.48 -3.81
N ALA A 55 -3.13 -3.54 -3.15
CA ALA A 55 -3.91 -3.80 -1.95
C ALA A 55 -5.05 -4.79 -2.25
N LYS A 56 -5.77 -4.56 -3.36
CA LYS A 56 -6.84 -5.46 -3.83
C LYS A 56 -6.31 -6.86 -4.10
N PHE A 57 -5.19 -6.98 -4.82
CA PHE A 57 -4.54 -8.27 -5.10
C PHE A 57 -4.14 -9.02 -3.82
N VAL A 58 -3.60 -8.31 -2.82
CA VAL A 58 -3.22 -8.93 -1.54
C VAL A 58 -4.45 -9.40 -0.76
N LEU A 59 -5.56 -8.68 -0.83
CA LEU A 59 -6.82 -9.02 -0.14
C LEU A 59 -7.61 -10.12 -0.87
N GLU A 60 -7.61 -10.16 -2.21
CA GLU A 60 -8.25 -11.24 -2.99
C GLU A 60 -7.50 -12.57 -2.92
N LYS A 61 -6.21 -12.54 -2.57
CA LYS A 61 -5.36 -13.72 -2.35
C LYS A 61 -5.38 -14.21 -0.89
N GLU A 62 -6.22 -13.60 -0.03
CA GLU A 62 -6.38 -14.01 1.37
C GLU A 62 -7.38 -15.18 1.50
#